data_AF-A0A1V2M8C4-F1
#
_entry.id   AF-A0A1V2M8C4-F1
#
_cell.length_a   1.000
_cell.length_b   1.000
_cell.length_c   1.000
_cell.angle_alpha   90.00
_cell.angle_beta   90.00
_cell.angle_gamma   90.00
#
_symmetry.space_group_name_H-M   'P 1'
#
loop_
_entity.id
_entity.type
_entity.pdbx_description
1 polymer ?
#
loop_
_entity_poly.entity_id
_entity_poly.type
_entity_poly.pdbx_seq_one_letter_code
_entity_poly.pdbx_strand_id
1 'polypeptide(L)'
;MADLIQVTPEELRERANDVRKCRDRSDESMTNIASLIRGLNEIWTGEAQVAFENKLNSLQNKFVMFSEGMARYANAMDTAANELENTDRRLSNTINNFMV
;
A
#
# COMPACT_ATOMS: atom_id res chain seq x y z
N MET A 1 6.46 29.58 2.22
CA MET A 1 5.03 29.34 2.52
C MET A 1 4.71 28.03 1.84
N ALA A 2 4.55 26.96 2.61
CA ALA A 2 4.41 25.61 2.07
C ALA A 2 3.16 25.54 1.19
N ASP A 3 3.34 25.02 -0.03
CA ASP A 3 2.29 24.68 -0.98
C ASP A 3 1.04 24.19 -0.25
N LEU A 4 -0.03 24.97 -0.37
CA LEU A 4 -1.36 24.61 0.08
C LEU A 4 -1.82 23.48 -0.85
N ILE A 5 -1.41 22.25 -0.55
CA ILE A 5 -1.85 21.06 -1.26
C ILE A 5 -3.38 21.01 -1.08
N GLN A 6 -4.11 21.46 -2.11
CA GLN A 6 -5.58 21.39 -2.25
C GLN A 6 -6.06 19.94 -2.43
N VAL A 7 -5.53 19.00 -1.67
CA VAL A 7 -6.00 17.62 -1.73
C VAL A 7 -7.14 17.50 -0.73
N THR A 8 -8.33 17.20 -1.23
CA THR A 8 -9.52 16.93 -0.40
C THR A 8 -9.35 15.60 0.33
N PRO A 9 -10.05 15.39 1.45
CA PRO A 9 -10.07 14.08 2.13
C PRO A 9 -10.48 12.92 1.19
N GLU A 10 -11.35 13.20 0.22
CA GLU A 10 -11.79 12.24 -0.79
C GLU A 10 -10.66 11.85 -1.74
N GLU A 11 -9.90 12.82 -2.25
CA GLU A 11 -8.72 12.58 -3.10
C GLU A 11 -7.64 11.77 -2.36
N LEU A 12 -7.41 12.03 -1.06
CA LEU A 12 -6.48 11.23 -0.25
C LEU A 12 -6.94 9.78 -0.11
N ARG A 13 -8.24 9.56 0.13
CA ARG A 13 -8.83 8.21 0.23
C ARG A 13 -8.78 7.47 -1.10
N GLU A 14 -9.04 8.17 -2.21
CA GLU A 14 -8.93 7.58 -3.54
C GLU A 14 -7.49 7.15 -3.85
N ARG A 15 -6.51 8.01 -3.60
CA ARG A 15 -5.08 7.68 -3.73
C ARG A 15 -4.67 6.53 -2.82
N ALA A 16 -5.15 6.49 -1.58
CA ALA A 16 -4.90 5.38 -0.67
C ALA A 16 -5.45 4.05 -1.23
N ASN A 17 -6.65 4.08 -1.84
CA ASN A 17 -7.23 2.91 -2.50
C ASN A 17 -6.45 2.48 -3.74
N ASP A 18 -5.93 3.41 -4.54
CA ASP A 18 -5.09 3.06 -5.69
C ASP A 18 -3.76 2.46 -5.26
N VAL A 19 -3.15 2.94 -4.16
CA VAL A 19 -1.98 2.31 -3.54
C VAL A 19 -2.32 0.87 -3.11
N ARG A 20 -3.49 0.64 -2.51
CA ARG A 20 -3.95 -0.72 -2.15
C ARG A 20 -4.12 -1.62 -3.37
N LYS A 21 -4.77 -1.14 -4.44
CA LYS A 21 -4.90 -1.91 -5.69
C LYS A 21 -3.55 -2.26 -6.30
N CYS A 22 -2.59 -1.32 -6.26
CA CYS A 22 -1.23 -1.57 -6.75
C CYS A 22 -0.53 -2.64 -5.91
N ARG A 23 -0.69 -2.61 -4.59
CA ARG A 23 -0.22 -3.65 -3.67
C ARG A 23 -0.81 -5.02 -4.02
N ASP A 24 -2.13 -5.10 -4.19
CA ASP A 24 -2.80 -6.38 -4.46
C ASP A 24 -2.34 -6.99 -5.80
N ARG A 25 -2.17 -6.18 -6.85
CA ARG A 25 -1.58 -6.64 -8.13
C ARG A 25 -0.14 -7.11 -7.99
N SER A 26 0.62 -6.44 -7.11
CA SER A 26 2.00 -6.81 -6.81
C SER A 26 2.02 -8.17 -6.10
N ASP A 27 1.19 -8.37 -5.08
CA ASP A 27 1.07 -9.64 -4.34
C ASP A 27 0.62 -10.80 -5.24
N GLU A 28 -0.30 -10.54 -6.17
CA GLU A 28 -0.70 -11.51 -7.21
C GLU A 28 0.47 -11.87 -8.14
N SER A 29 1.23 -10.88 -8.61
CA SER A 29 2.40 -11.09 -9.45
C SER A 29 3.47 -11.94 -8.74
N MET A 30 3.72 -11.68 -7.45
CA MET A 30 4.64 -12.47 -6.64
C MET A 30 4.16 -13.93 -6.48
N THR A 31 2.86 -14.12 -6.28
CA THR A 31 2.24 -15.45 -6.21
C THR A 31 2.43 -16.22 -7.52
N ASN A 32 2.22 -15.56 -8.65
CA ASN A 32 2.45 -16.14 -9.97
C ASN A 32 3.93 -16.53 -10.19
N ILE A 33 4.87 -15.66 -9.82
CA ILE A 33 6.31 -15.95 -9.88
C ILE A 33 6.66 -17.17 -9.02
N ALA A 34 6.14 -17.23 -7.79
CA ALA A 34 6.36 -18.35 -6.89
C ALA A 34 5.81 -19.67 -7.48
N SER A 35 4.64 -19.62 -8.11
CA SER A 35 4.04 -20.79 -8.77
C SER A 35 4.87 -21.27 -9.96
N LEU A 36 5.37 -20.35 -10.80
CA LEU A 36 6.22 -20.69 -11.94
C LEU A 36 7.54 -21.36 -11.49
N ILE A 37 8.16 -20.82 -10.44
CA ILE A 37 9.40 -21.39 -9.90
C ILE A 37 9.15 -22.78 -9.29
N ARG A 38 8.05 -22.95 -8.56
CA ARG A 38 7.67 -24.27 -8.01
C ARG A 38 7.36 -25.28 -9.12
N GLY A 39 6.73 -24.86 -10.22
CA GLY A 39 6.51 -25.71 -11.38
C GLY A 39 7.80 -26.14 -12.09
N LEU A 40 8.81 -25.26 -12.14
CA LEU A 40 10.15 -25.62 -12.65
C LEU A 40 10.87 -26.64 -11.76
N ASN A 41 10.64 -26.62 -10.44
CA ASN A 41 11.22 -27.57 -9.51
C ASN A 41 10.73 -29.02 -9.73
N GLU A 42 9.58 -29.23 -10.37
CA GLU A 42 9.13 -30.58 -10.73
C GLU A 42 9.98 -31.19 -11.85
N ILE A 43 10.65 -30.36 -12.66
CA ILE A 43 11.46 -30.76 -13.81
C ILE A 43 12.96 -30.80 -13.46
N TRP A 44 13.41 -29.93 -12.55
CA TRP A 44 14.82 -29.78 -12.18
C TRP A 44 15.03 -30.04 -10.68
N THR A 45 15.49 -31.25 -10.35
CA THR A 45 15.82 -31.67 -8.96
C THR A 45 17.34 -31.63 -8.72
N GLY A 46 17.80 -30.95 -7.65
CA GLY A 46 19.23 -30.89 -7.27
C GLY A 46 19.65 -29.60 -6.53
N GLU A 47 20.95 -29.29 -6.46
CA GLU A 47 21.49 -28.08 -5.82
C GLU A 47 20.94 -26.77 -6.43
N ALA A 48 20.61 -26.78 -7.72
CA ALA A 48 19.98 -25.64 -8.39
C ALA A 48 18.61 -25.29 -7.78
N GLN A 49 17.81 -26.29 -7.42
CA GLN A 49 16.52 -26.10 -6.75
C GLN A 49 16.70 -25.36 -5.42
N VAL A 50 17.64 -25.81 -4.59
CA VAL A 50 17.90 -25.21 -3.27
C VAL A 50 18.32 -23.75 -3.43
N ALA A 51 19.17 -23.44 -4.41
CA ALA A 51 19.57 -22.07 -4.71
C ALA A 51 18.39 -21.19 -5.17
N PHE A 52 17.51 -21.73 -6.03
CA PHE A 52 16.33 -21.02 -6.52
C PHE A 52 15.29 -20.78 -5.42
N GLU A 53 15.00 -21.78 -4.58
CA GLU A 53 14.10 -21.65 -3.43
C GLU A 53 14.62 -20.63 -2.42
N ASN A 54 15.92 -20.65 -2.11
CA ASN A 54 16.54 -19.65 -1.24
C ASN A 54 16.41 -18.24 -1.81
N LYS A 55 16.61 -18.08 -3.13
CA LYS A 55 16.44 -16.79 -3.80
C LYS A 55 14.98 -16.32 -3.77
N LEU A 56 14.04 -17.23 -4.01
CA LEU A 56 12.60 -16.96 -3.98
C LEU A 56 12.16 -16.53 -2.57
N ASN A 57 12.57 -17.25 -1.53
CA ASN A 57 12.28 -16.89 -0.14
C ASN A 57 12.84 -15.50 0.22
N SER A 58 14.06 -15.18 -0.24
CA SER A 58 14.63 -13.84 -0.03
C SER A 58 13.83 -12.76 -0.75
N LEU A 59 13.39 -13.02 -1.98
CA LEU A 59 12.56 -12.09 -2.76
C LEU A 59 11.19 -11.90 -2.11
N GLN A 60 10.54 -12.98 -1.68
CA GLN A 60 9.27 -12.94 -0.97
C GLN A 60 9.36 -12.09 0.30
N ASN A 61 10.40 -12.28 1.13
CA ASN A 61 10.58 -11.47 2.33
C ASN A 61 10.72 -9.98 2.02
N LYS A 62 11.54 -9.62 1.02
CA LYS A 62 11.67 -8.21 0.59
C LYS A 62 10.34 -7.64 0.07
N PHE A 63 9.56 -8.47 -0.60
CA PHE A 63 8.27 -8.08 -1.14
C PHE A 63 7.22 -7.88 -0.07
N VAL A 64 7.18 -8.75 0.95
CA VAL A 64 6.34 -8.57 2.13
C VAL A 64 6.67 -7.24 2.81
N MET A 65 7.96 -6.94 3.03
CA MET A 65 8.37 -5.65 3.60
C MET A 65 7.93 -4.45 2.75
N PHE A 66 7.99 -4.58 1.42
CA PHE A 66 7.51 -3.55 0.50
C PHE A 66 5.97 -3.39 0.56
N SER A 67 5.24 -4.51 0.59
CA SER A 67 3.78 -4.57 0.71
C SER A 67 3.30 -3.95 2.03
N GLU A 68 3.99 -4.25 3.15
CA GLU A 68 3.76 -3.60 4.44
C GLU A 68 4.05 -2.10 4.40
N GLY A 69 5.12 -1.67 3.72
CA GLY A 69 5.44 -0.27 3.51
C GLY A 69 4.32 0.49 2.78
N MET A 70 3.80 -0.10 1.69
CA MET A 70 2.66 0.46 0.95
C MET A 70 1.38 0.49 1.80
N ALA A 71 1.12 -0.54 2.59
CA ALA A 71 -0.03 -0.58 3.50
C ALA A 71 0.05 0.52 4.57
N ARG A 72 1.23 0.73 5.17
CA ARG A 72 1.47 1.82 6.12
C ARG A 72 1.30 3.19 5.48
N TYR A 73 1.77 3.37 4.25
CA TYR A 73 1.59 4.62 3.51
C TYR A 73 0.12 4.92 3.22
N ALA A 74 -0.65 3.93 2.75
CA ALA A 74 -2.09 4.08 2.55
C ALA A 74 -2.83 4.41 3.85
N ASN A 75 -2.46 3.77 4.98
CA ASN A 75 -3.04 4.09 6.28
C ASN A 75 -2.70 5.51 6.76
N ALA A 76 -1.50 6.00 6.46
CA ALA A 76 -1.12 7.37 6.76
C ALA A 76 -1.94 8.38 5.93
N MET A 77 -2.19 8.08 4.65
CA MET A 77 -3.09 8.89 3.81
C MET A 77 -4.51 8.94 4.35
N ASP A 78 -5.08 7.81 4.77
CA ASP A 78 -6.41 7.78 5.39
C ASP A 78 -6.46 8.54 6.73
N THR A 79 -5.38 8.45 7.52
CA THR A 79 -5.27 9.21 8.77
C THR A 79 -5.27 10.72 8.50
N ALA A 80 -4.47 11.16 7.54
CA ALA A 80 -4.44 12.57 7.12
C ALA A 80 -5.80 13.04 6.57
N ALA A 81 -6.49 12.21 5.78
CA ALA A 81 -7.84 12.51 5.29
C ALA A 81 -8.83 12.71 6.44
N ASN A 82 -8.80 11.83 7.44
CA ASN A 82 -9.67 11.93 8.62
C ASN A 82 -9.36 13.18 9.47
N GLU A 83 -8.09 13.55 9.62
CA GLU A 83 -7.70 14.78 10.33
C GLU A 83 -8.16 16.04 9.60
N LEU A 84 -8.04 16.07 8.27
CA LEU A 84 -8.55 17.17 7.44
C LEU A 84 -10.08 17.29 7.57
N GLU A 85 -10.82 16.18 7.45
CA GLU A 85 -12.29 16.16 7.58
C GLU A 85 -12.74 16.64 8.97
N ASN A 86 -12.03 16.24 10.03
CA ASN A 86 -12.31 16.69 11.40
C ASN A 86 -12.02 18.17 11.61
N THR A 87 -10.93 18.68 11.03
CA THR A 87 -10.56 20.09 11.11
C THR A 87 -11.60 20.95 10.39
N ASP A 88 -12.04 20.52 9.21
CA ASP A 88 -13.03 21.22 8.41
C ASP A 88 -14.40 21.26 9.11
N ARG A 89 -14.85 20.14 9.69
CA ARG A 89 -16.07 20.11 10.53
C ARG A 89 -15.99 21.06 11.73
N ARG A 90 -14.85 21.11 12.42
CA ARG A 90 -14.65 22.03 13.56
C ARG A 90 -14.71 23.49 13.11
N LEU A 91 -14.08 23.82 11.98
CA LEU A 91 -14.10 25.16 11.42
C LEU A 91 -15.52 25.55 11.03
N SER A 92 -16.25 24.66 10.35
CA SER A 92 -17.64 24.87 9.94
C SER A 92 -18.56 25.08 11.15
N ASN A 93 -18.42 24.27 12.21
CA ASN A 93 -19.16 24.46 13.46
C ASN A 93 -18.85 25.80 14.14
N THR A 94 -17.58 26.21 14.14
CA THR A 94 -17.16 27.50 14.72
C THR A 94 -17.77 28.67 13.95
N ILE A 95 -17.70 28.64 12.61
CA ILE A 95 -18.28 29.66 11.73
C ILE A 95 -19.80 29.75 11.89
N ASN A 96 -20.51 28.62 11.95
CA ASN A 96 -21.94 28.59 12.19
C ASN A 96 -22.31 29.18 13.56
N ASN A 97 -21.50 28.92 14.59
CA ASN A 97 -21.72 29.47 15.93
C ASN A 97 -21.36 30.96 16.04
N PHE A 98 -20.55 31.51 15.12
CA PHE A 98 -20.29 32.95 15.01
C PHE A 98 -21.40 33.72 14.29
N MET A 99 -22.25 33.05 13.52
CA MET A 99 -23.37 33.66 12.78
C MET A 99 -24.72 33.57 13.51
N VAL A 100 -24.74 33.06 14.75
CA VAL A 100 -25.89 33.09 15.69
C VAL A 100 -25.62 34.13 16.77
#